data_AF-A0A0F9VNE6-F1
#
_entry.id   AF-A0A0F9VNE6-F1
#
_cell.length_a   1.000
_cell.length_b   1.000
_cell.length_c   1.000
_cell.angle_alpha   90.00
_cell.angle_beta   90.00
_cell.angle_gamma   90.00
#
_symmetry.space_group_name_H-M   'P 1'
#
loop_
_entity.id
_entity.type
_entity.pdbx_description
1 polymer ?
#
loop_
_entity_poly.entity_id
_entity_poly.type
_entity_poly.pdbx_seq_one_letter_code
_entity_poly.pdbx_strand_id
1 'polypeptide(L)' 'MTKYNKLEDGMGYLVDTTEETLKLACCDCGMVHYIGITIKDDQNIMIGFKKDKRATAQLRRHSYGFLQQGREKHKLVRND' A
#
# COMPACT_ATOMS: atom_id res chain seq x y z
N MET A 1 5.62 6.22 -15.20
CA MET A 1 4.85 4.98 -14.94
C MET A 1 5.02 4.65 -13.46
N THR A 2 3.94 4.58 -12.68
CA THR A 2 4.03 4.27 -11.25
C THR A 2 4.27 2.77 -11.07
N LYS A 3 5.33 2.40 -10.35
CA LYS A 3 5.71 1.00 -10.11
C LYS A 3 4.66 0.20 -9.33
N TYR A 4 3.77 0.89 -8.63
CA TYR A 4 2.67 0.30 -7.86
C TYR A 4 1.36 0.84 -8.41
N ASN A 5 0.40 -0.04 -8.68
CA ASN A 5 -0.95 0.34 -9.04
C ASN A 5 -1.65 0.89 -7.79
N LYS A 6 -2.33 2.03 -7.92
CA LYS A 6 -3.14 2.58 -6.84
C LYS A 6 -4.43 1.76 -6.77
N LEU A 7 -4.73 1.24 -5.57
CA LEU A 7 -6.03 0.67 -5.26
C LEU A 7 -6.91 1.81 -4.72
N GLU A 8 -8.11 1.95 -5.27
CA GLU A 8 -9.12 2.91 -4.80
C GLU A 8 -10.09 2.22 -3.83
N ASP A 9 -10.82 3.02 -3.05
CA ASP A 9 -11.80 2.53 -2.10
C ASP A 9 -12.86 1.65 -2.78
N GLY A 10 -13.18 0.51 -2.17
CA GLY A 10 -14.12 -0.47 -2.70
C GLY A 10 -13.54 -1.44 -3.74
N MET A 11 -12.26 -1.29 -4.14
CA MET A 11 -11.60 -2.25 -5.03
C MET A 11 -11.09 -3.48 -4.26
N GLY A 12 -11.56 -4.66 -4.65
CA GLY A 12 -10.96 -5.92 -4.25
C GLY A 12 -9.66 -6.18 -5.02
N TYR A 13 -8.70 -6.85 -4.37
CA TYR A 13 -7.50 -7.36 -5.03
C TYR A 13 -7.42 -8.87 -4.82
N LEU A 14 -7.38 -9.62 -5.92
CA LEU A 14 -7.19 -11.07 -5.85
C LEU A 14 -5.72 -11.36 -5.60
N VAL A 15 -5.45 -12.08 -4.52
CA VAL A 15 -4.11 -12.56 -4.17
C VAL A 15 -4.00 -13.99 -4.67
N ASP A 16 -3.05 -14.23 -5.58
CA ASP A 16 -2.68 -15.60 -5.93
C ASP A 16 -1.95 -16.23 -4.75
N THR A 17 -2.57 -17.24 -4.15
CA THR A 17 -2.04 -17.95 -2.99
C THR A 17 -0.83 -18.84 -3.33
N THR A 18 -0.49 -18.98 -4.61
CA THR A 18 0.67 -19.77 -5.06
C THR A 18 1.97 -18.95 -5.16
N GLU A 19 1.89 -17.61 -5.16
CA GLU A 19 3.05 -16.71 -5.23
C GLU A 19 3.21 -15.88 -3.93
N GLU A 20 4.11 -16.35 -3.05
CA GLU A 20 4.05 -16.13 -1.60
C GLU A 20 4.49 -14.76 -1.03
N THR A 21 4.47 -13.65 -1.76
CA THR A 21 4.59 -12.32 -1.10
C THR A 21 4.07 -11.16 -1.94
N LEU A 22 3.00 -10.52 -1.49
CA LEU A 22 2.52 -9.26 -2.07
C LEU A 22 3.44 -8.10 -1.65
N LYS A 23 3.76 -7.19 -2.57
CA LYS A 23 4.51 -5.97 -2.27
C LYS A 23 3.67 -4.73 -2.51
N LEU A 24 3.41 -3.94 -1.47
CA LEU A 24 2.56 -2.75 -1.56
C LEU A 24 3.18 -1.50 -0.94
N ALA A 25 2.84 -0.35 -1.52
CA ALA A 25 3.12 0.96 -0.96
C ALA A 25 1.92 1.40 -0.11
N CYS A 26 2.14 1.59 1.20
CA CYS A 26 1.09 2.00 2.13
C CYS A 26 0.93 3.52 2.13
N CYS A 27 -0.28 4.01 1.87
CA CYS A 27 -0.60 5.44 1.89
C CYS A 27 -0.58 6.05 3.29
N ASP A 28 -0.92 5.27 4.33
CA ASP A 28 -0.98 5.72 5.72
C ASP A 28 0.42 5.96 6.30
N CYS A 29 1.29 4.94 6.29
CA CYS A 29 2.63 5.06 6.88
C CYS A 29 3.72 5.48 5.89
N GLY A 30 3.42 5.58 4.59
CA GLY A 30 4.36 6.03 3.56
C GLY A 30 5.57 5.11 3.35
N MET A 31 5.43 3.82 3.65
CA MET A 31 6.46 2.78 3.47
C MET A 31 6.00 1.69 2.50
N VAL A 32 6.96 1.00 1.91
CA VAL A 32 6.73 -0.21 1.11
C VAL A 32 6.85 -1.44 2.01
N HIS A 33 5.85 -2.32 1.95
CA HIS A 33 5.78 -3.56 2.71
C HIS A 33 5.72 -4.77 1.78
N TYR A 34 6.37 -5.83 2.22
CA TYR A 34 6.06 -7.20 1.86
C TYR A 34 4.94 -7.69 2.79
N ILE A 35 3.91 -8.32 2.22
CA ILE A 35 2.81 -8.96 2.90
C ILE A 35 2.77 -10.43 2.50
N GLY A 36 2.90 -11.31 3.49
CA GLY A 36 2.55 -12.72 3.35
C GLY A 36 1.15 -12.95 3.88
N ILE A 37 0.31 -13.65 3.12
CA ILE A 37 -1.03 -14.08 3.55
C ILE A 37 -1.05 -15.60 3.49
N THR A 38 -1.39 -16.23 4.61
CA THR A 38 -1.57 -17.68 4.68
C THR A 38 -2.95 -17.97 5.25
N ILE A 39 -3.71 -18.79 4.53
CA ILE A 39 -4.98 -19.34 5.00
C ILE A 39 -4.65 -20.75 5.50
N LYS A 40 -4.86 -20.99 6.78
CA LYS A 40 -4.74 -22.34 7.34
C LYS A 40 -6.14 -22.94 7.42
N ASP A 41 -6.27 -24.23 7.12
CA ASP A 41 -7.52 -24.95 7.33
C ASP A 41 -8.01 -24.67 8.77
N ASP A 42 -9.29 -24.29 8.89
CA ASP A 42 -9.99 -23.82 10.09
C ASP A 42 -9.92 -22.30 10.41
N GLN A 43 -10.33 -21.48 9.44
CA GLN A 43 -10.88 -20.11 9.56
C GLN A 43 -9.91 -18.97 9.91
N ASN A 44 -8.66 -19.25 10.25
CA ASN A 44 -7.72 -18.19 10.61
C ASN A 44 -6.87 -17.74 9.41
N ILE A 45 -6.86 -16.42 9.19
CA ILE A 45 -5.97 -15.77 8.23
C ILE A 45 -4.75 -15.26 8.99
N MET A 46 -3.56 -15.73 8.62
CA MET A 46 -2.31 -15.18 9.09
C MET A 46 -1.80 -14.14 8.10
N ILE A 47 -1.48 -12.95 8.61
CA ILE A 47 -0.92 -11.85 7.82
C ILE A 47 0.42 -11.43 8.43
N GLY A 48 1.50 -11.58 7.66
CA GLY A 48 2.84 -11.15 8.03
C GLY A 48 3.26 -9.89 7.27
N PHE A 49 3.86 -8.92 7.96
CA PHE A 49 4.37 -7.69 7.35
C PHE A 49 5.88 -7.56 7.50
N LYS A 50 6.59 -7.22 6.41
CA LYS A 50 8.01 -6.88 6.45
C LYS A 50 8.28 -5.60 5.65
N LYS A 51 8.94 -4.63 6.29
CA LYS A 51 9.31 -3.36 5.63
C LYS A 51 10.43 -3.55 4.61
N ASP A 52 10.25 -2.98 3.43
CA ASP A 52 11.31 -2.80 2.43
C ASP A 52 11.84 -1.36 2.45
N LYS A 53 12.94 -1.15 3.18
CA LYS A 53 13.59 0.16 3.30
C LYS A 53 14.13 0.68 1.96
N ARG A 54 14.63 -0.21 1.09
CA ARG A 54 15.21 0.18 -0.20
C ARG A 54 14.12 0.63 -1.16
N ALA A 55 13.05 -0.16 -1.29
CA ALA A 55 11.91 0.22 -2.13
C ALA A 55 11.20 1.47 -1.59
N THR A 56 11.15 1.66 -0.27
CA THR A 56 10.65 2.90 0.35
C THR A 56 11.48 4.11 -0.05
N ALA A 57 12.81 4.01 0.02
CA ALA A 57 13.69 5.10 -0.40
C ALA A 57 13.54 5.42 -1.89
N GLN A 58 13.42 4.39 -2.74
CA GLN A 58 13.14 4.57 -4.17
C GLN A 58 11.79 5.24 -4.40
N LEU A 59 10.71 4.74 -3.76
CA LEU A 59 9.38 5.33 -3.85
C LEU A 59 9.43 6.82 -3.46
N ARG A 60 10.09 7.18 -2.36
CA ARG A 60 10.22 8.58 -1.95
C ARG A 60 10.95 9.40 -3.01
N ARG A 61 12.07 8.93 -3.55
CA ARG A 61 12.81 9.66 -4.59
C ARG A 61 12.00 9.86 -5.88
N HIS A 62 11.19 8.88 -6.27
CA HIS A 62 10.45 8.91 -7.53
C HIS A 62 9.01 9.43 -7.40
N SER A 63 8.44 9.48 -6.20
CA SER A 63 7.02 9.82 -5.94
C SER A 63 6.84 11.03 -5.03
N TYR A 64 7.91 11.71 -4.59
CA TYR A 64 7.81 12.95 -3.78
C TYR A 64 6.97 14.06 -4.46
N GLY A 65 6.78 14.00 -5.79
CA GLY A 65 5.90 14.93 -6.52
C GLY A 65 4.41 14.56 -6.56
N PHE A 66 4.04 13.30 -6.31
CA PHE A 66 2.65 12.83 -6.49
C PHE A 66 1.93 12.50 -5.18
N LEU A 67 2.63 12.17 -4.09
CA LEU A 67 2.00 11.95 -2.78
C LEU A 67 1.56 13.26 -2.09
N GLN A 68 2.12 14.42 -2.47
CA GLN A 68 1.65 15.72 -1.97
C GLN A 68 0.29 16.14 -2.56
N GLN A 69 -0.03 15.73 -3.79
CA GLN A 69 -1.28 16.14 -4.45
C GLN A 69 -2.55 15.54 -3.80
N GLY A 70 -2.44 14.45 -3.03
CA GLY A 70 -3.54 13.89 -2.27
C GLY A 70 -3.85 14.64 -0.97
N ARG A 71 -2.91 15.43 -0.45
CA ARG A 71 -3.05 16.13 0.85
C ARG A 71 -3.64 17.53 0.71
N GLU A 72 -3.63 18.12 -0.48
CA GLU A 72 -4.22 19.45 -0.73
C GLU A 72 -5.73 19.42 -0.92
N LYS A 73 -6.34 18.27 -1.29
CA LYS A 73 -7.79 18.17 -1.49
C LYS A 73 -8.63 18.04 -0.21
N HIS A 74 -8.00 17.91 0.96
CA HIS A 74 -8.68 17.89 2.26
C HIS A 74 -8.37 19.12 3.14
N LYS A 75 -8.00 20.27 2.54
CA LYS A 75 -8.12 21.55 3.25
C LYS A 75 -9.59 21.97 3.29
N LEU A 76 -10.25 21.55 4.36
CA LEU A 76 -11.27 22.29 5.11
C LEU A 76 -12.21 23.17 4.27
N VAL A 77 -13.40 22.64 3.99
CA VAL A 77 -14.62 23.47 4.00
C VAL A 77 -14.78 23.96 5.44
N ARG A 78 -14.26 25.16 5.74
CA ARG A 78 -14.78 25.97 6.84
C ARG A 78 -16.00 26.68 6.28
N ASN A 79 -17.17 26.26 6.71
CA ASN A 79 -18.38 27.05 6.54
C ASN A 79 -18.34 28.13 7.62
N ASP A 80 -18.28 29.37 7.17
CA ASP A 80 -18.57 30.57 7.96
C ASP A 80 -20.09 30.72 8.12
#